data_AF-A0A7C3K4W2-F1
#
_entry.id   AF-A0A7C3K4W2-F1
#
_cell.length_a   1.000
_cell.length_b   1.000
_cell.length_c   1.000
_cell.angle_alpha   90.00
_cell.angle_beta   90.00
_cell.angle_gamma   90.00
#
_symmetry.space_group_name_H-M   'P 1'
#
loop_
_entity.id
_entity.type
_entity.pdbx_description
1 polymer ?
#
loop_
_entity_poly.entity_id
_entity_poly.type
_entity_poly.pdbx_seq_one_letter_code
_entity_poly.pdbx_strand_id
1 'polypeptide(L)' 'MDTIPIPAAVGKPAMRALAANGYLTLDQLVLIEEADLLQMHGVGPKAIKVLKQAFVENNLPAAML' A
#
# COMPACT_ATOMS: atom_id res chain seq x y z
N MET A 1 13.07 -11.21 -0.32
CA MET A 1 13.23 -10.38 0.90
C MET A 1 12.34 -9.17 0.67
N ASP A 2 11.29 -9.03 1.46
CA ASP A 2 10.40 -7.86 1.40
C ASP A 2 11.21 -6.66 1.87
N THR A 3 11.52 -5.72 0.98
CA THR A 3 12.55 -4.70 1.27
C THR A 3 12.09 -3.28 1.09
N ILE A 4 11.00 -3.05 0.35
CA ILE A 4 10.58 -1.68 0.05
C ILE A 4 9.55 -1.23 1.07
N PRO A 5 9.87 -0.27 1.97
CA PRO A 5 8.93 0.18 3.00
C PRO A 5 7.76 0.97 2.39
N ILE A 6 6.60 0.92 3.06
CA ILE A 6 5.43 1.72 2.66
C ILE A 6 5.76 3.23 2.79
N PRO A 7 5.57 4.05 1.75
CA PRO A 7 5.88 5.47 1.78
C PRO A 7 5.10 6.22 2.86
N ALA A 8 5.74 7.12 3.61
CA ALA A 8 5.04 7.98 4.58
C ALA A 8 3.96 8.87 3.94
N ALA A 9 4.05 9.11 2.62
CA ALA A 9 3.10 9.90 1.85
C ALA A 9 1.66 9.30 1.80
N VAL A 10 1.48 8.01 2.12
CA VAL A 10 0.14 7.39 2.22
C VAL A 10 -0.71 8.01 3.33
N GLY A 11 -0.06 8.66 4.30
CA GLY A 11 -0.69 9.32 5.44
C GLY A 11 -0.77 8.43 6.67
N LYS A 12 -0.82 9.06 7.85
CA LYS A 12 -0.82 8.36 9.16
C LYS A 12 -1.97 7.34 9.30
N PRO A 13 -3.22 7.61 8.89
CA PRO A 13 -4.32 6.64 9.03
C PRO A 13 -4.09 5.37 8.21
N ALA A 14 -3.72 5.52 6.92
CA ALA A 14 -3.46 4.40 6.03
C ALA A 14 -2.25 3.58 6.50
N MET A 15 -1.16 4.25 6.91
CA MET A 15 0.02 3.57 7.44
C MET A 15 -0.31 2.73 8.69
N ARG A 16 -1.14 3.25 9.61
CA ARG A 16 -1.56 2.48 10.79
C ARG A 16 -2.48 1.31 10.41
N ALA A 17 -3.38 1.49 9.45
CA ALA A 17 -4.26 0.43 8.98
C ALA A 17 -3.47 -0.72 8.32
N LEU A 18 -2.52 -0.38 7.45
CA LEU A 18 -1.64 -1.35 6.79
C LEU A 18 -0.80 -2.12 7.83
N ALA A 19 -0.16 -1.42 8.76
CA ALA A 19 0.61 -2.04 9.83
C ALA A 19 -0.25 -2.91 10.77
N ALA A 20 -1.48 -2.50 11.07
CA ALA A 20 -2.41 -3.29 11.87
C ALA A 20 -2.83 -4.61 11.19
N ASN A 21 -2.79 -4.65 9.86
CA ASN A 21 -3.01 -5.87 9.07
C ASN A 21 -1.71 -6.63 8.77
N GLY A 22 -0.57 -6.22 9.33
CA GLY A 22 0.73 -6.88 9.14
C GLY A 22 1.47 -6.48 7.88
N TYR A 23 0.95 -5.50 7.11
CA TYR A 23 1.61 -4.99 5.90
C TYR A 23 2.57 -3.86 6.24
N LEU A 24 3.86 -4.12 6.08
CA LEU A 24 4.93 -3.17 6.38
C LEU A 24 5.70 -2.73 5.13
N THR A 25 5.57 -3.47 4.03
CA THR A 25 6.30 -3.25 2.79
C THR A 25 5.38 -3.20 1.58
N LEU A 26 5.84 -2.56 0.50
CA LEU A 26 5.16 -2.54 -0.79
C LEU A 26 5.05 -3.94 -1.40
N ASP A 27 6.08 -4.77 -1.26
CA ASP A 27 6.09 -6.16 -1.76
C ASP A 27 4.89 -6.97 -1.23
N GLN A 28 4.52 -6.79 0.04
CA GLN A 28 3.40 -7.50 0.66
C GLN A 28 2.04 -7.03 0.13
N LEU A 29 1.98 -5.81 -0.42
CA LEU A 29 0.76 -5.23 -0.99
C LEU A 29 0.56 -5.60 -2.45
N VAL A 30 1.59 -6.12 -3.14
CA VAL A 30 1.50 -6.53 -4.56
C VAL A 30 0.43 -7.60 -4.79
N LEU A 31 0.16 -8.44 -3.79
CA LEU A 31 -0.80 -9.53 -3.85
C LEU A 31 -2.21 -9.13 -3.38
N ILE A 32 -2.42 -7.87 -3.00
CA ILE A 32 -3.67 -7.38 -2.42
C ILE A 32 -4.42 -6.53 -3.44
N GLU A 33 -5.73 -6.75 -3.56
CA GLU A 33 -6.57 -5.97 -4.46
C GLU A 33 -6.86 -4.56 -3.93
N GLU A 34 -7.02 -3.58 -4.83
CA GLU A 34 -7.38 -2.19 -4.43
C GLU A 34 -8.66 -2.17 -3.57
N ALA A 35 -9.64 -3.01 -3.90
CA ALA A 35 -10.90 -3.10 -3.17
C ALA A 35 -10.68 -3.51 -1.70
N ASP A 36 -9.81 -4.49 -1.45
CA ASP A 36 -9.48 -4.95 -0.10
C ASP A 36 -8.70 -3.89 0.68
N LEU A 37 -7.77 -3.19 0.01
CA LEU A 37 -7.11 -2.04 0.62
C LEU A 37 -8.11 -0.94 1.01
N LEU A 38 -9.10 -0.65 0.18
CA LEU A 38 -10.14 0.35 0.47
C LEU A 38 -11.09 -0.07 1.60
N GLN A 39 -11.21 -1.37 1.91
CA GLN A 39 -11.96 -1.84 3.09
C GLN A 39 -11.21 -1.57 4.40
N MET A 40 -9.89 -1.36 4.37
CA MET A 40 -9.12 -1.09 5.58
C MET A 40 -9.44 0.30 6.13
N HIS A 41 -10.00 0.35 7.35
CA HIS A 41 -10.36 1.60 8.00
C HIS A 41 -9.16 2.55 8.13
N GLY A 42 -9.15 3.63 7.33
CA GLY A 42 -8.08 4.61 7.27
C GLY A 42 -7.29 4.62 5.96
N VAL A 43 -7.45 3.62 5.10
CA VAL A 43 -6.94 3.62 3.72
C VAL A 43 -8.01 4.22 2.81
N GLY A 44 -7.67 5.33 2.15
CA GLY A 44 -8.58 6.01 1.22
C GLY A 44 -7.98 6.14 -0.18
N PRO A 45 -8.72 6.70 -1.14
CA PRO A 45 -8.28 6.84 -2.53
C PRO A 45 -6.93 7.56 -2.69
N LYS A 46 -6.61 8.48 -1.78
CA LYS A 46 -5.31 9.15 -1.75
C LYS A 46 -4.16 8.19 -1.44
N ALA A 47 -4.35 7.29 -0.47
CA ALA A 47 -3.33 6.31 -0.09
C ALA A 47 -3.08 5.34 -1.25
N ILE A 48 -4.15 4.88 -1.91
CA ILE A 48 -4.06 4.03 -3.11
C ILE A 48 -3.23 4.71 -4.21
N LYS A 49 -3.50 5.99 -4.51
CA LYS A 49 -2.73 6.74 -5.52
C LYS A 49 -1.23 6.76 -5.20
N VAL A 50 -0.88 6.98 -3.93
CA VAL A 50 0.52 6.98 -3.48
C VAL A 50 1.13 5.58 -3.59
N LEU A 51 0.41 4.53 -3.20
CA LEU A 51 0.88 3.14 -3.33
C LEU A 51 1.13 2.77 -4.79
N LYS A 52 0.21 3.13 -5.70
CA LYS A 52 0.37 2.93 -7.16
C LYS A 52 1.60 3.63 -7.70
N GLN A 53 1.83 4.89 -7.32
CA GLN A 53 3.04 5.62 -7.71
C GLN A 53 4.30 4.92 -7.19
N ALA A 54 4.30 4.52 -5.92
CA ALA A 54 5.44 3.85 -5.32
C ALA A 54 5.72 2.49 -5.96
N PHE A 55 4.69 1.75 -6.40
CA PHE A 55 4.89 0.53 -7.18
C PHE A 55 5.61 0.81 -8.50
N VAL A 56 5.15 1.82 -9.27
CA VAL A 56 5.78 2.22 -10.53
C VAL A 56 7.23 2.66 -10.32
N GLU A 57 7.49 3.50 -9.31
CA GLU A 57 8.84 4.00 -8.99
C GLU A 57 9.81 2.88 -8.62
N ASN A 58 9.31 1.81 -8.00
CA ASN A 58 10.12 0.68 -7.57
C ASN A 58 10.05 -0.53 -8.53
N ASN A 59 9.48 -0.37 -9.73
CA ASN A 59 9.27 -1.45 -10.70
C ASN A 59 8.51 -2.66 -10.14
N LEU A 60 7.60 -2.44 -9.19
CA LEU A 60 6.69 -3.45 -8.68
C LEU A 60 5.43 -3.52 -9.56
N PRO A 61 4.86 -4.71 -9.75
CA PRO A 61 3.67 -4.84 -10.57
C PRO A 61 2.47 -4.24 -9.83
N ALA A 62 1.85 -3.23 -10.45
CA ALA A 62 0.60 -2.63 -9.98
C ALA A 62 -0.66 -3.34 -10.52
N ALA A 63 -0.51 -4.51 -11.13
CA ALA A 63 -1.58 -5.19 -11.87
C ALA A 63 -2.81 -5.60 -11.01
N MET A 64 -2.68 -5.54 -9.69
CA MET A 64 -3.74 -5.83 -8.71
C MET A 64 -4.27 -4.60 -7.97
N LEU A 65 -3.69 -3.41 -8.18
CA LEU A 65 -4.21 -2.14 -7.67
C LEU A 65 -4.88 -1.33 -8.78
#